data_AF-X1UK83-F1
#
_entry.id   AF-X1UK83-F1
#
_cell.length_a   1.000
_cell.length_b   1.000
_cell.length_c   1.000
_cell.angle_alpha   90.00
_cell.angle_beta   90.00
_cell.angle_gamma   90.00
#
_symmetry.space_group_name_H-M   'P 1'
#
loop_
_entity.id
_entity.type
_entity.pdbx_description
1 polymer ?
#
loop_
_entity_poly.entity_id
_entity_poly.type
_entity_poly.pdbx_seq_one_letter_code
_entity_poly.pdbx_strand_id
1 'polypeptide(L)' 'MKKIRNFSKRELSGLIGQWVGMIAVVIGIVTEIQLGAHLGFVLITAGALVYAIATKLVNF' A
#
# COMPACT_ATOMS: atom_id res chain seq x y z
N MET A 1 -24.11 14.99 13.73
CA MET A 1 -23.04 14.35 14.54
C MET A 1 -22.33 13.29 13.69
N LYS A 2 -21.05 13.48 13.34
CA LYS A 2 -20.25 12.41 12.69
C LYS A 2 -19.98 11.34 13.73
N LYS A 3 -20.53 10.13 13.54
CA LYS A 3 -20.24 8.96 14.36
C LYS A 3 -18.78 8.57 14.11
N ILE A 4 -17.90 8.87 15.05
CA ILE A 4 -16.48 8.50 14.98
C ILE A 4 -16.44 6.98 15.05
N ARG A 5 -16.00 6.33 13.97
CA ARG A 5 -15.76 4.89 13.93
C ARG A 5 -14.51 4.62 14.76
N ASN A 6 -14.63 3.83 15.82
CA ASN A 6 -13.45 3.30 16.51
C ASN A 6 -12.87 2.18 15.66
N PHE A 7 -11.74 2.45 15.01
CA PHE A 7 -10.99 1.42 14.29
C PHE A 7 -10.28 0.51 15.29
N SER A 8 -10.38 -0.80 15.07
CA SER A 8 -9.52 -1.75 15.78
C SER A 8 -8.06 -1.55 15.37
N LYS A 9 -7.12 -1.98 16.23
CA LYS A 9 -5.68 -1.94 15.90
C LYS A 9 -5.36 -2.67 14.58
N ARG A 10 -6.14 -3.72 14.26
CA ARG A 10 -6.02 -4.51 13.03
C ARG A 10 -6.49 -3.75 11.79
N GLU A 11 -7.62 -3.06 11.88
CA GLU A 11 -8.09 -2.21 10.78
C GLU A 11 -7.14 -1.03 10.56
N LEU A 12 -6.61 -0.44 11.64
CA LEU A 12 -5.64 0.65 11.55
C LEU A 12 -4.35 0.19 10.87
N SER A 13 -3.81 -0.99 11.23
CA SER A 13 -2.63 -1.54 10.55
C SER A 13 -2.91 -1.89 9.09
N GLY A 14 -4.12 -2.36 8.77
CA GLY A 14 -4.56 -2.59 7.39
C GLY A 14 -4.68 -1.31 6.56
N LEU A 15 -5.16 -0.22 7.15
CA LEU A 15 -5.22 1.09 6.48
C LEU A 15 -3.80 1.62 6.23
N ILE A 16 -2.93 1.59 7.25
CA ILE A 16 -1.53 2.02 7.11
C ILE A 16 -0.81 1.20 6.04
N GLY A 17 -0.99 -0.13 6.04
CA GLY A 17 -0.39 -1.02 5.05
C GLY A 17 -0.84 -0.72 3.61
N GLN A 18 -2.11 -0.36 3.41
CA GLN A 18 -2.61 0.07 2.09
C GLN A 18 -1.93 1.37 1.63
N TRP A 19 -1.78 2.36 2.51
CA TRP A 19 -1.07 3.59 2.19
C TRP A 19 0.40 3.34 1.84
N VAL A 20 1.10 2.54 2.65
CA VAL A 20 2.51 2.18 2.40
C VAL A 20 2.66 1.44 1.07
N GLY A 21 1.80 0.46 0.80
CA GLY A 21 1.82 -0.29 -0.46
C GLY A 21 1.58 0.61 -1.67
N MET A 22 0.62 1.53 -1.60
CA MET A 22 0.34 2.49 -2.67
C MET A 22 1.53 3.42 -2.92
N ILE A 23 2.14 3.96 -1.88
CA ILE A 23 3.31 4.85 -2.01
C ILE A 23 4.48 4.11 -2.66
N ALA A 24 4.73 2.86 -2.25
CA ALA A 24 5.78 2.03 -2.85
C ALA A 24 5.53 1.80 -4.35
N VAL A 25 4.29 1.51 -4.75
CA VAL A 25 3.91 1.38 -6.17
C VAL A 25 4.20 2.66 -6.95
N VAL A 26 3.76 3.82 -6.43
CA VAL A 26 3.96 5.11 -7.11
C VAL A 26 5.46 5.42 -7.28
N ILE A 27 6.25 5.23 -6.23
CA ILE A 27 7.71 5.43 -6.29
C ILE A 27 8.34 4.47 -7.31
N GLY A 28 7.90 3.21 -7.32
CA GLY A 28 8.38 2.20 -8.27
C GLY A 28 8.10 2.60 -9.72
N ILE A 29 6.89 3.08 -10.03
CA ILE A 29 6.53 3.58 -11.37
C ILE A 29 7.42 4.75 -11.78
N VAL A 30 7.58 5.73 -10.90
CA VAL A 30 8.41 6.92 -11.17
C VAL A 30 9.87 6.52 -11.42
N THR A 31 10.38 5.57 -10.64
CA THR A 31 11.75 5.05 -10.76
C THR A 31 11.95 4.30 -12.09
N GLU A 32 11.01 3.44 -12.47
CA GLU A 32 11.04 2.69 -13.72
C GLU A 32 11.06 3.64 -14.93
N ILE A 33 10.21 4.67 -14.92
CA ILE A 33 10.12 5.65 -16.02
C ILE A 33 11.41 6.47 -16.14
N GLN A 34 11.99 6.93 -15.02
CA GLN A 34 13.15 7.81 -15.06
C GLN A 34 14.46 7.09 -15.37
N LEU A 35 14.62 5.88 -14.87
CA LEU A 35 15.90 5.17 -14.92
C LEU A 35 15.90 4.00 -15.90
N GLY A 36 14.73 3.62 -16.45
CA GLY A 36 14.59 2.40 -17.27
C GLY A 36 15.03 1.15 -16.52
N ALA A 37 15.02 1.18 -15.19
CA ALA A 37 15.67 0.21 -14.33
C ALA A 37 14.66 -0.80 -13.81
N HIS A 38 14.83 -2.09 -14.14
CA HIS A 38 13.99 -3.21 -13.70
C HIS A 38 13.77 -3.32 -12.18
N LEU A 39 14.55 -2.59 -11.37
CA LEU A 39 14.36 -2.46 -9.93
C LEU A 39 13.08 -1.69 -9.57
N GLY A 40 12.61 -0.78 -10.43
CA GLY A 40 11.32 -0.11 -10.28
C GLY A 40 10.17 -1.12 -10.29
N PHE A 41 10.18 -2.05 -11.24
CA PHE A 41 9.22 -3.14 -11.36
C PHE A 41 9.17 -4.04 -10.12
N VAL A 42 10.33 -4.34 -9.51
CA VAL A 42 10.39 -5.09 -8.24
C VAL A 42 9.67 -4.33 -7.14
N LEU A 43 9.89 -3.02 -7.02
CA LEU A 43 9.25 -2.17 -6.02
C LEU A 43 7.73 -2.04 -6.25
N ILE A 44 7.30 -1.92 -7.51
CA ILE A 44 5.88 -1.94 -7.90
C ILE A 44 5.23 -3.23 -7.42
N THR A 45 5.85 -4.37 -7.71
CA THR A 45 5.31 -5.69 -7.38
C THR A 45 5.24 -5.90 -5.87
N ALA A 46 6.29 -5.51 -5.14
CA ALA A 46 6.32 -5.58 -3.68
C ALA A 46 5.25 -4.66 -3.04
N GLY A 47 5.11 -3.42 -3.53
CA GLY A 47 4.10 -2.48 -3.04
C GLY A 47 2.68 -2.99 -3.28
N ALA A 48 2.41 -3.57 -4.46
CA ALA A 48 1.12 -4.17 -4.77
C ALA A 48 0.79 -5.36 -3.86
N LEU A 49 1.78 -6.21 -3.56
CA LEU A 49 1.61 -7.33 -2.62
C LEU A 49 1.27 -6.83 -1.20
N VAL A 50 1.99 -5.82 -0.70
CA VAL A 50 1.71 -5.21 0.61
C VAL A 50 0.29 -4.64 0.65
N TYR A 51 -0.12 -3.93 -0.40
CA TYR A 51 -1.47 -3.38 -0.51
C TYR A 51 -2.53 -4.48 -0.46
N ALA A 52 -2.34 -5.57 -1.21
CA ALA A 52 -3.28 -6.69 -1.26
C ALA A 52 -3.44 -7.37 0.10
N ILE A 53 -2.33 -7.62 0.81
CA ILE A 53 -2.35 -8.18 2.17
C ILE A 53 -3.05 -7.22 3.13
N ALA A 54 -2.71 -5.94 3.10
CA ALA A 54 -3.27 -4.93 3.99
C ALA A 54 -4.78 -4.73 3.80
N THR A 55 -5.27 -4.88 2.56
CA THR A 55 -6.71 -4.85 2.25
C THR A 55 -7.47 -5.98 2.96
N LYS A 56 -6.86 -7.16 3.13
CA LYS A 56 -7.46 -8.29 3.86
C LYS A 56 -7.53 -8.06 5.38
N LEU A 57 -6.83 -7.06 5.90
CA LEU A 57 -6.88 -6.70 7.33
C LEU A 57 -7.97 -5.68 7.66
N VAL A 58 -8.53 -4.99 6.65
CA VAL A 58 -9.60 -3.99 6.82
C VAL A 58 -11.00 -4.55 6.48
N ASN A 59 -11.10 -5.49 5.54
CA ASN A 59 -12.38 -6.00 5.02
C ASN A 59 -12.80 -7.39 5.57
N PHE A 60 -12.50 -7.70 6.83
CA PHE A 60 -12.90 -8.95 7.51
C PHE A 60 -13.56 -8.65 8.84
#